data_AF-A0A918WAA1-F1
#
_entry.id   AF-A0A918WAA1-F1
#
_cell.length_a   1.000
_cell.length_b   1.000
_cell.length_c   1.000
_cell.angle_alpha   90.00
_cell.angle_beta   90.00
_cell.angle_gamma   90.00
#
_symmetry.space_group_name_H-M   'P 1'
#
loop_
_entity.id
_entity.type
_entity.pdbx_description
1 polymer ?
#
loop_
_entity_poly.entity_id
_entity_poly.type
_entity_poly.pdbx_seq_one_letter_code
_entity_poly.pdbx_strand_id
1 'polypeptide(L)'
;MSTVPVVYGMGHAGVMSRYAEARLYVVPESLEELEGPTEGCVRLPRHIDWGPAYEYELTDPTDLAVMYERVLREARLREDLQAYLDGTTLRRLWGRLVLPAPARALWERRFPELVARRSAAA
;
A
#
# COMPACT_ATOMS: atom_id res chain seq x y z
N MET A 1 25.38 -27.17 -31.31
CA MET A 1 25.85 -27.41 -29.93
C MET A 1 26.77 -26.25 -29.59
N SER A 2 26.54 -25.36 -28.64
CA SER A 2 25.64 -25.38 -27.48
C SER A 2 25.10 -23.99 -27.20
N THR A 3 23.83 -24.02 -26.80
CA THR A 3 23.05 -22.98 -26.13
C THR A 3 23.81 -22.28 -25.01
N VAL A 4 23.77 -20.95 -25.02
CA VAL A 4 24.08 -20.11 -23.86
C VAL A 4 22.83 -20.03 -22.97
N PRO A 5 22.93 -20.30 -21.66
CA PRO A 5 21.80 -20.09 -20.76
C PRO A 5 21.68 -18.60 -20.41
N VAL A 6 20.57 -17.98 -20.80
CA VAL A 6 20.10 -16.71 -20.23
C VAL A 6 19.58 -16.98 -18.83
N VAL A 7 20.46 -16.84 -17.84
CA VAL A 7 20.09 -16.87 -16.43
C VAL A 7 19.42 -15.54 -16.06
N TYR A 8 18.12 -15.62 -15.78
CA TYR A 8 17.34 -14.53 -15.18
C TYR A 8 17.89 -14.31 -13.77
N GLY A 9 18.65 -13.23 -13.58
CA GLY A 9 19.29 -12.87 -12.31
C GLY A 9 18.28 -12.42 -11.27
N MET A 10 17.60 -13.36 -10.64
CA MET A 10 16.84 -13.19 -9.40
C MET A 10 17.83 -13.03 -8.24
N GLY A 11 18.31 -11.80 -8.05
CA GLY A 11 19.24 -11.42 -6.97
C GLY A 11 18.55 -11.34 -5.61
N HIS A 12 18.17 -12.47 -5.04
CA HIS A 12 17.90 -12.59 -3.60
C HIS A 12 19.14 -13.11 -2.90
N ALA A 13 19.91 -12.22 -2.26
CA ALA A 13 20.67 -12.48 -1.03
C ALA A 13 21.57 -11.28 -0.69
N GLY A 14 20.97 -10.12 -0.45
CA GLY A 14 21.64 -9.01 0.23
C GLY A 14 21.29 -9.05 1.71
N VAL A 15 22.07 -9.80 2.49
CA VAL A 15 22.29 -9.64 3.94
C VAL A 15 21.03 -9.58 4.82
N MET A 16 20.82 -10.61 5.64
CA MET A 16 20.04 -10.49 6.89
C MET A 16 20.77 -9.54 7.86
N SER A 17 20.78 -8.26 7.51
CA SER A 17 21.26 -7.18 8.37
C SER A 17 20.11 -6.80 9.28
N ARG A 18 20.44 -6.19 10.41
CA ARG A 18 19.57 -5.60 11.44
C ARG A 18 18.52 -4.57 10.94
N TYR A 19 18.14 -4.59 9.67
CA TYR A 19 17.07 -3.84 8.99
C TYR A 19 15.65 -4.24 9.44
N ALA A 20 15.49 -4.79 10.64
CA ALA A 20 14.31 -4.47 11.45
C ALA A 20 14.45 -3.05 12.04
N GLU A 21 15.20 -2.16 11.37
CA GLU A 21 15.10 -0.72 11.52
C GLU A 21 13.61 -0.38 11.43
N ALA A 22 13.11 0.30 12.45
CA ALA A 22 11.72 0.66 12.59
C ALA A 22 11.19 1.20 11.25
N ARG A 23 10.45 0.39 10.48
CA ARG A 23 9.73 0.89 9.31
C ARG A 23 8.80 1.97 9.85
N LEU A 24 9.17 3.23 9.60
CA LEU A 24 8.37 4.38 9.95
C LEU A 24 7.22 4.42 8.96
N TYR A 25 6.12 3.80 9.35
CA TYR A 25 4.87 3.95 8.61
C TYR A 25 4.40 5.39 8.79
N VAL A 26 4.17 6.07 7.67
CA VAL A 26 3.59 7.41 7.67
C VAL A 26 2.07 7.28 7.84
N VAL A 27 1.50 8.24 8.58
CA VAL A 27 0.05 8.39 8.75
C VAL A 27 -0.32 9.85 8.45
N PRO A 28 -1.45 10.08 7.77
CA PRO A 28 -1.95 11.43 7.52
C PRO A 28 -2.41 12.08 8.83
N GLU A 29 -2.67 13.40 8.82
CA GLU A 29 -3.26 14.08 9.98
C GLU A 29 -4.74 13.76 10.12
N SER A 30 -5.44 13.61 9.00
CA SER A 30 -6.84 13.24 8.96
C SER A 30 -7.10 12.25 7.81
N LEU A 31 -8.23 11.55 7.82
CA LEU A 31 -8.63 10.78 6.64
C LEU A 31 -9.25 11.65 5.55
N GLU A 32 -9.64 12.88 5.89
CA GLU A 32 -10.31 13.84 5.00
C GLU A 32 -9.33 14.63 4.12
N GLU A 33 -8.02 14.60 4.39
CA GLU A 33 -6.98 15.08 3.47
C GLU A 33 -6.63 14.05 2.38
N LEU A 34 -7.14 12.82 2.52
CA LEU A 34 -6.94 11.76 1.55
C LEU A 34 -7.95 11.94 0.42
N GLU A 35 -7.52 12.61 -0.64
CA GLU A 35 -8.32 12.98 -1.81
C GLU A 35 -7.85 12.24 -3.08
N GLY A 36 -7.20 11.10 -2.89
CA GLY A 36 -6.68 10.29 -3.98
C GLY A 36 -7.78 9.81 -4.94
N PRO A 37 -7.39 9.43 -6.16
CA PRO A 37 -8.33 8.93 -7.16
C PRO A 37 -9.01 7.64 -6.70
N THR A 38 -10.29 7.50 -7.02
CA THR A 38 -11.11 6.30 -6.72
C THR A 38 -11.64 5.62 -7.98
N GLU A 39 -11.46 6.24 -9.15
CA GLU A 39 -11.93 5.76 -10.44
C GLU A 39 -10.85 5.99 -11.51
N GLY A 40 -10.88 5.19 -12.58
CA GLY A 40 -9.91 5.25 -13.67
C GLY A 40 -8.67 4.40 -13.44
N CYS A 41 -7.62 4.63 -14.21
CA CYS A 41 -6.35 3.90 -14.12
C CYS A 41 -5.28 4.76 -13.45
N VAL A 42 -4.60 4.20 -12.46
CA VAL A 42 -3.52 4.88 -11.73
C VAL A 42 -2.23 4.10 -11.82
N ARG A 43 -1.16 4.82 -12.17
CA ARG A 43 0.18 4.28 -12.15
C ARG A 43 0.90 4.75 -10.91
N LEU A 44 1.35 3.80 -10.10
CA LEU A 44 2.16 4.11 -8.92
C LEU A 44 3.59 4.53 -9.33
N PRO A 45 4.18 5.49 -8.61
CA PRO A 45 5.54 5.93 -8.84
C PRO A 45 6.52 4.88 -8.35
N ARG A 46 7.73 4.87 -8.93
CA ARG A 46 8.68 3.77 -8.77
C ARG A 46 9.19 3.58 -7.33
N HIS A 47 9.12 4.62 -6.50
CA HIS A 47 9.48 4.53 -5.08
C HIS A 47 8.45 3.78 -4.24
N ILE A 48 7.19 3.71 -4.72
CA ILE A 48 6.10 2.94 -4.10
C ILE A 48 6.03 1.56 -4.75
N ASP A 49 6.09 1.49 -6.08
CA ASP A 49 6.07 0.23 -6.82
C ASP A 49 7.39 0.01 -7.60
N TRP A 50 8.25 -0.82 -7.03
CA TRP A 50 9.55 -1.19 -7.60
C TRP A 50 9.43 -2.24 -8.73
N GLY A 51 8.22 -2.72 -9.00
CA GLY A 51 7.92 -3.73 -10.01
C GLY A 51 7.97 -3.20 -11.45
N PRO A 52 7.61 -4.05 -12.43
CA PRO A 52 7.32 -3.57 -13.78
C PRO A 52 6.19 -2.54 -13.74
N ALA A 53 6.16 -1.63 -14.71
CA ALA A 53 5.11 -0.63 -14.80
C ALA A 53 3.73 -1.30 -14.80
N TYR A 54 2.98 -1.11 -13.71
CA TYR A 54 1.63 -1.63 -13.54
C TYR A 54 0.67 -0.45 -13.41
N GLU A 55 -0.40 -0.47 -14.21
CA GLU A 55 -1.55 0.42 -14.03
C GLU A 55 -2.60 -0.34 -13.23
N TYR A 56 -2.99 0.24 -12.10
CA TYR A 56 -4.06 -0.27 -11.26
C TYR A 56 -5.37 0.32 -11.75
N GLU A 57 -6.31 -0.54 -12.11
CA GLU A 57 -7.66 -0.13 -12.51
C GLU A 57 -8.52 0.03 -11.24
N LEU A 58 -8.86 1.27 -10.89
CA LEU A 58 -9.58 1.58 -9.64
C LEU A 58 -11.06 1.16 -9.68
N THR A 59 -11.60 1.00 -10.88
CA THR A 59 -12.93 0.42 -11.12
C THR A 59 -12.97 -1.07 -10.77
N ASP A 60 -11.82 -1.76 -10.76
CA ASP A 60 -11.71 -3.12 -10.27
C ASP A 60 -11.40 -3.12 -8.75
N PRO A 61 -12.28 -3.70 -7.91
CA PRO A 61 -12.12 -3.66 -6.45
C PRO A 61 -10.91 -4.46 -5.95
N THR A 62 -10.40 -5.40 -6.73
CA THR A 62 -9.20 -6.19 -6.41
C THR A 62 -7.96 -5.35 -6.64
N ASP A 63 -7.86 -4.73 -7.82
CA ASP A 63 -6.73 -3.85 -8.16
C ASP A 63 -6.68 -2.63 -7.23
N LEU A 64 -7.83 -2.03 -6.93
CA LEU A 64 -7.95 -0.96 -5.95
C LEU A 64 -7.43 -1.38 -4.57
N ALA A 65 -7.82 -2.56 -4.08
CA ALA A 65 -7.34 -3.07 -2.80
C ALA A 65 -5.83 -3.32 -2.81
N VAL A 66 -5.28 -3.93 -3.86
CA VAL A 66 -3.84 -4.20 -4.00
C VAL A 66 -3.05 -2.89 -4.06
N MET A 67 -3.53 -1.89 -4.81
CA MET A 67 -2.93 -0.56 -4.85
C MET A 67 -2.89 0.06 -3.45
N TYR A 68 -4.00 0.02 -2.72
CA TYR A 68 -4.10 0.59 -1.38
C TYR A 68 -3.15 -0.12 -0.41
N GLU A 69 -3.10 -1.46 -0.43
CA GLU A 69 -2.16 -2.23 0.38
C GLU A 69 -0.71 -1.85 0.08
N ARG A 70 -0.39 -1.66 -1.20
CA ARG A 70 0.96 -1.32 -1.65
C ARG A 70 1.35 0.09 -1.23
N VAL A 71 0.48 1.08 -1.43
CA VAL A 71 0.68 2.45 -0.97
C VAL A 71 0.84 2.49 0.55
N LEU A 72 -0.03 1.83 1.32
CA LEU A 72 0.07 1.81 2.78
C LEU A 72 1.34 1.13 3.30
N ARG A 73 1.87 0.15 2.57
CA ARG A 73 3.11 -0.54 2.93
C ARG A 73 4.35 0.25 2.55
N GLU A 74 4.36 0.85 1.36
CA GLU A 74 5.57 1.38 0.73
C GLU A 74 5.66 2.91 0.72
N ALA A 75 4.54 3.63 0.91
CA ALA A 75 4.57 5.09 1.04
C ALA A 75 5.40 5.51 2.25
N ARG A 76 6.23 6.53 2.02
CA ARG A 76 7.09 7.12 3.06
C ARG A 76 6.73 8.57 3.34
N LEU A 77 6.06 9.23 2.40
CA LEU A 77 5.61 10.61 2.52
C LEU A 77 4.11 10.64 2.70
N ARG A 78 3.63 11.65 3.43
CA ARG A 78 2.20 11.90 3.56
C ARG A 78 1.58 12.29 2.22
N GLU A 79 2.32 13.03 1.41
CA GLU A 79 1.91 13.46 0.07
C GLU A 79 1.56 12.27 -0.82
N ASP A 80 2.33 11.17 -0.71
CA ASP A 80 2.00 9.92 -1.42
C ASP A 80 0.64 9.36 -0.97
N LEU A 81 0.35 9.40 0.33
CA LEU A 81 -0.95 8.94 0.83
C LEU A 81 -2.08 9.81 0.31
N GLN A 82 -1.92 11.14 0.36
CA GLN A 82 -2.91 12.10 -0.11
C GLN A 82 -3.16 11.96 -1.62
N ALA A 83 -2.11 11.69 -2.39
CA ALA A 83 -2.18 11.56 -3.84
C ALA A 83 -2.84 10.25 -4.32
N TYR A 84 -2.79 9.18 -3.51
CA TYR A 84 -3.17 7.83 -3.96
C TYR A 84 -4.29 7.17 -3.16
N LEU A 85 -4.60 7.65 -1.96
CA LEU A 85 -5.65 7.11 -1.11
C LEU A 85 -6.80 8.10 -0.99
N ASP A 86 -8.02 7.59 -1.00
CA ASP A 86 -9.22 8.30 -0.57
C ASP A 86 -9.67 7.81 0.81
N GLY A 87 -9.98 8.74 1.70
CA GLY A 87 -10.38 8.42 3.07
C GLY A 87 -11.67 7.62 3.14
N THR A 88 -12.63 7.87 2.24
CA THR A 88 -13.92 7.17 2.25
C THR A 88 -13.77 5.72 1.79
N THR A 89 -12.99 5.51 0.74
CA THR A 89 -12.66 4.21 0.15
C THR A 89 -11.78 3.41 1.09
N LEU A 90 -10.78 4.04 1.71
CA LEU A 90 -9.93 3.40 2.71
C LEU A 90 -10.76 2.86 3.86
N ARG A 91 -11.70 3.64 4.41
CA ARG A 91 -12.61 3.19 5.48
C ARG A 91 -13.44 1.97 5.06
N ARG A 92 -13.89 1.91 3.81
CA ARG A 92 -14.67 0.77 3.26
C ARG A 92 -13.82 -0.47 3.08
N LEU A 93 -12.59 -0.31 2.60
CA LEU A 93 -11.69 -1.42 2.29
C LEU A 93 -10.88 -1.90 3.51
N TRP A 94 -10.71 -1.08 4.55
CA TRP A 94 -9.81 -1.32 5.69
C TRP A 94 -9.94 -2.72 6.32
N GLY A 95 -11.15 -3.27 6.38
CA GLY A 95 -11.41 -4.60 6.91
C GLY A 95 -10.81 -5.73 6.05
N ARG A 96 -10.76 -5.53 4.73
CA ARG A 96 -10.30 -6.49 3.72
C ARG A 96 -8.80 -6.38 3.41
N LEU A 97 -8.20 -5.21 3.63
CA LEU A 97 -6.78 -4.98 3.37
C LEU A 97 -5.90 -5.86 4.26
N VAL A 98 -4.91 -6.50 3.63
CA VAL A 98 -3.87 -7.29 4.28
C VAL A 98 -2.68 -6.38 4.53
N LEU A 99 -2.59 -5.85 5.74
CA LEU A 99 -1.50 -4.96 6.16
C LEU A 99 -0.61 -5.61 7.23
N PRO A 100 0.68 -5.22 7.32
CA PRO A 100 1.52 -5.62 8.44
C PRO A 100 0.88 -5.16 9.77
N ALA A 101 0.90 -6.02 10.78
CA ALA A 101 0.37 -5.72 12.12
C ALA A 101 0.83 -4.35 12.70
N PRO A 102 2.12 -3.93 12.62
CA PRO A 102 2.52 -2.63 13.14
C PRO A 102 1.94 -1.45 12.36
N ALA A 103 1.80 -1.56 11.03
CA ALA A 103 1.17 -0.52 10.21
C ALA A 103 -0.30 -0.39 10.58
N ARG A 104 -1.00 -1.53 10.66
CA ARG A 104 -2.42 -1.56 11.03
C ARG A 104 -2.66 -0.95 12.41
N ALA A 105 -1.88 -1.36 13.41
CA ALA A 105 -2.00 -0.83 14.77
C ALA A 105 -1.72 0.68 14.84
N LEU A 106 -0.75 1.19 14.07
CA LEU A 106 -0.47 2.62 14.02
C LEU A 106 -1.65 3.41 13.46
N TRP A 107 -2.22 2.95 12.35
CA TRP A 107 -3.38 3.57 11.71
C TRP A 107 -4.64 3.47 12.58
N GLU A 108 -4.92 2.31 13.18
CA GLU A 108 -6.07 2.13 14.07
C GLU A 108 -5.94 2.98 15.35
N ARG A 109 -4.72 3.15 15.88
CA ARG A 109 -4.46 4.05 17.01
C ARG A 109 -4.70 5.51 16.66
N ARG A 110 -4.42 5.91 15.42
CA ARG A 110 -4.61 7.29 14.95
C ARG A 110 -6.05 7.57 14.49
N PHE A 111 -6.73 6.56 13.96
CA PHE A 111 -8.07 6.63 13.38
C PHE A 111 -8.95 5.51 13.96
N PRO A 112 -9.50 5.70 15.17
CA PRO A 112 -10.36 4.70 15.82
C PRO A 112 -11.63 4.38 15.01
N GLU A 113 -12.06 5.30 14.15
CA GLU A 113 -13.15 5.12 13.18
C GLU A 113 -12.94 3.97 12.17
N LEU A 114 -11.69 3.65 11.82
CA LEU A 114 -11.36 2.50 10.96
C LEU A 114 -11.71 1.18 11.64
N VAL A 115 -11.59 1.13 12.97
CA VAL A 115 -11.97 -0.03 13.79
C VAL A 115 -13.49 -0.12 13.94
N ALA A 116 -14.15 1.01 14.22
CA ALA A 116 -15.61 1.07 14.39
C ALA A 116 -16.35 0.62 13.12
N ARG A 117 -15.85 0.98 11.94
CA ARG A 117 -16.42 0.53 10.67
C ARG A 117 -16.20 -0.97 10.44
N ARG A 118 -15.07 -1.53 10.89
CA ARG A 118 -14.80 -2.98 10.80
C ARG A 118 -15.83 -3.79 11.59
N SER A 119 -16.21 -3.33 12.79
CA SER A 119 -17.20 -4.03 13.62
C SER A 119 -18.63 -3.93 13.10
N ALA A 120 -18.95 -2.92 12.28
CA ALA A 120 -20.28 -2.77 11.68
C ALA A 120 -20.51 -3.70 10.46
N ALA A 121 -19.47 -4.36 9.96
CA ALA A 121 -19.54 -5.30 8.84
C ALA A 121 -19.56 -6.78 9.28
N ALA A 122 -19.77 -7.06 10.57
CA ALA A 122 -19.87 -8.40 11.15
C ALA A 122 -21.32 -8.84 11.34
#